data_AF-A0A1C4BU33-F1
#
_entry.id   AF-A0A1C4BU33-F1
#
_cell.length_a   1.000
_cell.length_b   1.000
_cell.length_c   1.000
_cell.angle_alpha   90.00
_cell.angle_beta   90.00
_cell.angle_gamma   90.00
#
_symmetry.space_group_name_H-M   'P 1'
#
loop_
_entity.id
_entity.type
_entity.pdbx_description
1 polymer ?
#
loop_
_entity_poly.entity_id
_entity_poly.type
_entity_poly.pdbx_seq_one_letter_code
_entity_poly.pdbx_strand_id
1 'polypeptide(L)'
;MTKSLFLDCGYGISGDMFLSALCGLGVDIDDVHDALRQVIPEEFDLSIEQVNQHGITANHLKLHFHDESLNNIDSGVHYHTHGHTHEHEHEHEHEHEHEHEHEHEHEHEHEHEHAHEHTHAHGHTHSHAHYAAIKANIENSGLSDAVKKLSLQLFETIAQAESKIHGIPVSDIAFHEVGAVDSLV
;
A
#
# COMPACT_ATOMS: atom_id res chain seq x y z
N MET A 1 -27.77 -2.20 34.18
CA MET A 1 -28.13 -1.66 32.85
C MET A 1 -27.15 -2.23 31.85
N THR A 2 -27.65 -2.81 30.76
CA THR A 2 -26.79 -3.25 29.64
C THR A 2 -26.24 -2.00 28.96
N LYS A 3 -24.93 -1.89 28.80
CA LYS A 3 -24.31 -0.86 27.96
C LYS A 3 -24.36 -1.36 26.52
N SER A 4 -24.78 -0.50 25.60
CA SER A 4 -24.86 -0.81 24.17
C SER A 4 -23.91 0.10 23.41
N LEU A 5 -23.14 -0.47 22.47
CA LEU A 5 -22.33 0.27 21.51
C LEU A 5 -23.10 0.34 20.18
N PHE A 6 -23.23 1.55 19.64
CA PHE A 6 -23.84 1.78 18.33
C PHE A 6 -22.74 2.18 17.36
N LEU A 7 -22.64 1.46 16.23
CA LEU A 7 -21.68 1.71 15.18
C LEU A 7 -22.44 2.10 13.91
N ASP A 8 -22.23 3.34 13.46
CA ASP A 8 -22.72 3.82 12.17
C ASP A 8 -21.54 3.83 11.19
N CYS A 9 -21.41 2.75 10.42
CA CYS A 9 -20.32 2.54 9.48
C CYS A 9 -20.78 2.75 8.03
N GLY A 10 -21.64 3.76 7.78
CA GLY A 10 -22.20 4.02 6.44
C GLY A 10 -21.14 4.24 5.33
N TYR A 11 -19.91 4.59 5.71
CA TYR A 11 -18.78 4.81 4.80
C TYR A 11 -17.56 3.92 5.15
N GLY A 12 -17.78 2.86 5.93
CA GLY A 12 -16.70 2.03 6.48
C GLY A 12 -16.19 2.52 7.83
N ILE A 13 -15.25 1.76 8.39
CA ILE A 13 -14.57 2.06 9.66
C ILE A 13 -13.12 1.59 9.54
N SER A 14 -12.18 2.43 9.96
CA SER A 14 -10.76 2.06 10.00
C SER A 14 -10.47 1.22 11.25
N GLY A 15 -9.68 0.16 11.13
CA GLY A 15 -9.36 -0.75 12.22
C GLY A 15 -8.63 -0.03 13.37
N ASP A 16 -7.59 0.73 13.05
CA ASP A 16 -6.81 1.53 14.00
C ASP A 16 -7.65 2.56 14.78
N MET A 17 -8.53 3.30 14.08
CA MET A 17 -9.44 4.26 14.67
C MET A 17 -10.49 3.57 15.54
N PHE A 18 -10.96 2.39 15.13
CA PHE A 18 -11.93 1.62 15.89
C PHE A 18 -11.31 1.06 17.17
N LEU A 19 -10.13 0.45 17.09
CA LEU A 19 -9.38 -0.02 18.25
C LEU A 19 -9.06 1.14 19.20
N SER A 20 -8.64 2.29 18.68
CA SER A 20 -8.41 3.50 19.49
C SER A 20 -9.68 3.95 20.24
N ALA A 21 -10.84 3.91 19.57
CA ALA A 21 -12.12 4.24 20.18
C ALA A 21 -12.50 3.23 21.29
N LEU A 22 -12.26 1.93 21.07
CA LEU A 22 -12.48 0.88 22.07
C LEU A 22 -11.57 1.06 23.29
N CYS A 23 -10.30 1.40 23.10
CA CYS A 23 -9.39 1.76 24.19
C CYS A 23 -9.91 2.98 24.95
N GLY A 24 -10.42 3.99 24.25
CA GLY A 24 -11.10 5.14 24.86
C GLY A 24 -12.35 4.79 25.69
N LEU A 25 -12.98 3.64 25.43
CA LEU A 25 -14.09 3.10 26.22
C LEU A 25 -13.64 2.23 27.41
N GLY A 26 -12.34 1.97 27.53
CA GLY A 26 -11.72 1.23 28.64
C GLY A 26 -11.22 -0.17 28.30
N VAL A 27 -11.07 -0.51 27.01
CA VAL A 27 -10.30 -1.70 26.61
C VAL A 27 -8.81 -1.44 26.90
N ASP A 28 -8.11 -2.43 27.45
CA ASP A 28 -6.68 -2.31 27.71
C ASP A 28 -5.89 -2.37 26.40
N ILE A 29 -4.94 -1.46 26.22
CA ILE A 29 -4.08 -1.43 25.03
C ILE A 29 -3.17 -2.66 24.98
N ASP A 30 -2.77 -3.20 26.14
CA ASP A 30 -1.93 -4.40 26.22
C ASP A 30 -2.70 -5.64 25.70
N ASP A 31 -4.01 -5.74 25.98
CA ASP A 31 -4.86 -6.81 25.45
C ASP A 31 -4.97 -6.72 23.90
N VAL A 32 -5.04 -5.51 23.35
CA VAL A 32 -5.05 -5.26 21.90
C VAL A 32 -3.70 -5.65 21.30
N HIS A 33 -2.61 -5.27 21.95
CA HIS A 33 -1.25 -5.60 21.54
C HIS A 33 -1.02 -7.11 21.46
N ASP A 34 -1.41 -7.81 22.53
CA ASP A 34 -1.29 -9.26 22.63
C ASP A 34 -2.15 -9.97 21.58
N ALA A 35 -3.32 -9.44 21.23
CA ALA A 35 -4.14 -9.99 20.15
C ALA A 35 -3.48 -9.80 18.77
N LEU A 36 -2.99 -8.61 18.47
CA LEU A 36 -2.39 -8.28 17.17
C LEU A 36 -1.07 -9.02 16.94
N ARG A 37 -0.24 -9.19 17.97
CA ARG A 37 1.02 -9.97 17.91
C ARG A 37 0.83 -11.44 17.57
N GLN A 38 -0.38 -11.97 17.71
CA GLN A 38 -0.64 -13.38 17.33
C GLN A 38 -0.82 -13.57 15.83
N VAL A 39 -1.01 -12.49 15.06
CA VAL A 39 -1.28 -12.55 13.61
C VAL A 39 -0.29 -11.72 12.78
N ILE A 40 0.33 -10.70 13.38
CA ILE A 40 1.40 -9.90 12.78
C ILE A 40 2.75 -10.49 13.21
N PRO A 41 3.55 -11.04 12.29
CA PRO A 41 4.82 -11.68 12.62
C PRO A 41 5.94 -10.70 12.96
N GLU A 42 5.85 -9.45 12.51
CA GLU A 42 6.85 -8.42 12.77
C GLU A 42 6.75 -7.88 14.21
N GLU A 43 7.87 -7.46 14.77
CA GLU A 43 7.90 -6.85 16.10
C GLU A 43 7.48 -5.38 16.03
N PHE A 44 6.45 -5.02 16.79
CA PHE A 44 5.96 -3.65 16.90
C PHE A 44 5.55 -3.28 18.32
N ASP A 45 5.51 -1.97 18.55
CA ASP A 45 4.90 -1.33 19.71
C ASP A 45 3.61 -0.61 19.32
N LEU A 46 2.73 -0.39 20.30
CA LEU A 46 1.49 0.37 20.11
C LEU A 46 1.55 1.68 20.89
N SER A 47 1.07 2.76 20.27
CA SER A 47 0.76 4.00 20.97
C SER A 47 -0.64 4.48 20.63
N ILE A 48 -1.22 5.27 21.53
CA ILE A 48 -2.42 6.05 21.23
C ILE A 48 -2.04 7.51 21.34
N GLU A 49 -2.29 8.24 20.25
CA GLU A 49 -2.00 9.66 20.13
C GLU A 49 -3.30 10.43 19.91
N GLN A 50 -3.37 11.65 20.46
CA GLN A 50 -4.48 12.54 20.19
C GLN A 50 -4.19 13.32 18.90
N VAL A 51 -5.07 13.19 17.91
CA VAL A 51 -4.97 13.87 16.62
C VAL A 51 -6.04 14.95 16.52
N ASN A 52 -5.72 16.05 15.84
CA ASN A 52 -6.68 17.07 15.46
C ASN A 52 -6.65 17.24 13.95
N GLN A 53 -7.75 16.91 13.27
CA GLN A 53 -7.91 17.10 11.84
C GLN A 53 -9.06 18.07 11.60
N HIS A 54 -8.75 19.24 11.06
CA HIS A 54 -9.74 20.28 10.72
C HIS A 54 -10.64 20.68 11.91
N GLY A 55 -10.10 20.69 13.13
CA GLY A 55 -10.84 21.02 14.34
C GLY A 55 -11.58 19.84 14.99
N ILE A 56 -11.53 18.65 14.40
CA ILE A 56 -12.06 17.42 14.98
C ILE A 56 -10.93 16.71 15.72
N THR A 57 -11.13 16.51 17.02
CA THR A 57 -10.17 15.84 17.89
C THR A 57 -10.58 14.39 18.09
N ALA A 58 -9.65 13.47 17.86
CA ALA A 58 -9.83 12.04 18.03
C ALA A 58 -8.58 11.40 18.62
N ASN A 59 -8.71 10.16 19.09
CA ASN A 59 -7.57 9.31 19.39
C ASN A 59 -7.25 8.47 18.15
N HIS A 60 -5.96 8.24 17.92
CA HIS A 60 -5.44 7.45 16.82
C HIS A 60 -4.47 6.42 17.41
N LEU A 61 -4.72 5.14 17.16
CA LEU A 61 -3.80 4.07 17.51
C LEU A 61 -2.75 3.95 16.40
N LYS A 62 -1.48 3.87 16.77
CA LYS A 62 -0.36 3.72 15.84
C LYS A 62 0.45 2.49 16.16
N LEU A 63 0.88 1.80 15.09
CA LEU A 63 1.82 0.70 15.14
C LEU A 63 3.21 1.26 14.82
N HIS A 64 4.18 1.01 15.68
CA HIS A 64 5.58 1.37 15.48
C HIS A 64 6.38 0.10 15.31
N PHE A 65 6.74 -0.25 14.07
CA PHE A 65 7.60 -1.39 13.78
C PHE A 65 9.04 -1.06 14.12
N HIS A 66 9.76 -2.04 14.66
CA HIS A 66 11.19 -1.92 14.93
C HIS A 66 12.01 -1.84 13.64
N ASP A 67 11.49 -2.38 12.54
CA ASP A 67 12.03 -2.17 11.21
C ASP A 67 11.43 -0.88 10.61
N GLU A 68 12.24 0.18 10.57
CA GLU A 68 11.90 1.49 10.02
C GLU A 68 11.39 1.44 8.57
N SER A 69 11.74 0.40 7.79
CA SER A 69 11.25 0.26 6.41
C SER A 69 9.75 -0.07 6.34
N LEU A 70 9.17 -0.61 7.42
CA LEU A 70 7.75 -0.95 7.52
C LEU A 70 6.90 0.23 7.98
N ASN A 71 7.49 1.21 8.66
CA ASN A 71 6.79 2.38 9.19
C ASN A 71 6.33 3.37 8.10
N ASN A 72 6.90 3.30 6.89
CA ASN A 72 6.54 4.18 5.76
C ASN A 72 5.47 3.60 4.82
N ILE A 73 4.93 2.42 5.13
CA ILE A 73 3.91 1.74 4.32
C ILE A 73 2.49 2.24 4.66
N ASP A 74 2.32 2.88 5.82
CA ASP A 74 1.08 3.40 6.42
C ASP A 74 0.39 4.54 5.64
N SER A 75 1.09 5.17 4.69
CA SER A 75 0.51 6.26 3.89
C SER A 75 -0.21 5.72 2.64
N GLY A 76 -1.35 5.05 2.84
CA GLY A 76 -2.24 4.51 1.81
C GLY A 76 -2.87 5.52 0.83
N VAL A 77 -2.22 6.65 0.56
CA VAL A 77 -2.63 7.61 -0.48
C VAL A 77 -1.40 8.16 -1.21
N HIS A 78 -0.84 7.36 -2.13
CA HIS A 78 0.11 7.90 -3.09
C HIS A 78 -0.64 8.65 -4.21
N TYR A 79 -0.78 9.97 -4.07
CA TYR A 79 -1.00 10.83 -5.23
C TYR A 79 0.30 10.85 -6.03
N HIS A 80 0.37 10.10 -7.12
CA HIS A 80 1.50 10.17 -8.04
C HIS A 80 1.42 11.48 -8.84
N THR A 81 2.00 12.56 -8.34
CA THR A 81 2.37 13.70 -9.19
C THR A 81 3.59 13.29 -10.00
N HIS A 82 3.36 12.86 -11.24
CA HIS A 82 4.40 12.54 -12.20
C HIS A 82 5.11 13.83 -12.65
N GLY A 83 6.11 14.25 -11.89
CA GLY A 83 7.04 15.31 -12.28
C GLY A 83 8.08 14.74 -13.23
N HIS A 84 7.81 14.78 -14.54
CA HIS A 84 8.82 14.46 -15.54
C HIS A 84 9.70 15.70 -15.78
N THR A 85 10.87 15.73 -15.18
CA THR A 85 11.96 16.64 -15.59
C THR A 85 12.76 15.93 -16.67
N HIS A 86 12.49 16.27 -17.93
CA HIS A 86 13.31 15.86 -19.05
C HIS A 86 14.39 16.92 -19.29
N GLU A 87 15.58 16.70 -18.75
CA GLU A 87 16.79 17.40 -19.18
C GLU A 87 17.41 16.58 -20.33
N HIS A 88 17.26 17.09 -21.55
CA HIS A 88 17.95 16.56 -22.73
C HIS A 88 19.07 17.52 -23.09
N GLU A 89 20.30 17.18 -22.69
CA GLU A 89 21.51 17.78 -23.26
C GLU A 89 21.86 17.01 -24.54
N HIS A 90 21.68 17.66 -25.68
CA HIS A 90 22.21 17.19 -26.95
C HIS A 90 23.40 18.07 -27.35
N GLU A 91 24.60 17.56 -27.15
CA GLU A 91 25.80 18.13 -27.76
C GLU A 91 25.88 17.65 -29.21
N HIS A 92 25.66 18.58 -30.14
CA HIS A 92 25.94 18.38 -31.55
C HIS A 92 27.11 19.27 -31.95
N GLU A 93 28.28 18.67 -32.13
CA GLU A 93 29.40 19.30 -32.83
C GLU A 93 29.17 19.17 -34.33
N HIS A 94 28.97 20.31 -35.00
CA HIS A 94 29.00 20.40 -36.45
C HIS A 94 29.94 21.52 -36.87
N GLU A 95 31.08 21.13 -37.45
CA GLU A 95 31.93 22.03 -38.22
C GLU A 95 31.60 21.87 -39.71
N HIS A 96 31.07 22.92 -40.33
CA HIS A 96 31.11 23.06 -41.79
C HIS A 96 31.26 24.53 -42.18
N GLU A 97 32.38 24.85 -42.80
CA GLU A 97 32.49 25.98 -43.73
C GLU A 97 32.18 25.45 -45.13
N HIS A 98 31.35 26.16 -45.92
CA HIS A 98 31.54 26.40 -47.35
C HIS A 98 30.43 27.33 -47.89
N GLU A 99 30.86 28.37 -48.61
CA GLU A 99 30.01 29.22 -49.44
C GLU A 99 29.91 28.62 -50.84
N HIS A 100 28.70 28.31 -51.32
CA HIS A 100 28.37 28.26 -52.76
C HIS A 100 26.88 28.54 -52.98
N GLU A 101 26.59 29.51 -53.84
CA GLU A 101 25.25 29.76 -54.38
C GLU A 101 24.97 28.79 -55.53
N HIS A 102 24.04 27.86 -55.34
CA HIS A 102 23.32 27.17 -56.40
C HIS A 102 21.90 26.84 -55.93
N GLU A 103 20.90 27.36 -56.64
CA GLU A 103 19.49 26.98 -56.47
C GLU A 103 19.27 25.59 -57.06
N HIS A 104 19.10 24.61 -56.19
CA HIS A 104 18.51 23.32 -56.52
C HIS A 104 17.59 22.87 -55.38
N GLU A 105 16.29 22.77 -55.68
CA GLU A 105 15.30 22.16 -54.81
C GLU A 105 15.58 20.65 -54.72
N HIS A 106 16.03 20.20 -53.56
CA HIS A 106 16.03 18.79 -53.19
C HIS A 106 15.35 18.64 -51.84
N GLU A 107 14.14 18.07 -51.88
CA GLU A 107 13.46 17.53 -50.70
C GLU A 107 14.28 16.34 -50.20
N HIS A 108 14.87 16.50 -49.02
CA HIS A 108 15.43 15.38 -48.27
C HIS A 108 14.51 15.12 -47.07
N GLU A 109 13.65 14.13 -47.22
CA GLU A 109 12.96 13.49 -46.11
C GLU A 109 13.99 12.70 -45.30
N HIS A 110 14.29 13.19 -44.09
CA HIS A 110 15.00 12.41 -43.10
C HIS A 110 13.98 11.81 -42.14
N GLU A 111 13.64 10.54 -42.37
CA GLU A 111 12.98 9.71 -41.37
C GLU A 111 14.00 9.33 -40.29
N HIS A 112 13.87 9.93 -39.12
CA HIS A 112 14.55 9.46 -37.92
C HIS A 112 13.56 8.65 -37.08
N GLU A 113 13.62 7.33 -37.23
CA GLU A 113 12.98 6.39 -36.31
C GLU A 113 13.80 6.31 -35.02
N HIS A 114 13.35 7.02 -33.97
CA HIS A 114 13.84 6.81 -32.62
C HIS A 114 12.90 5.87 -31.88
N ALA A 115 13.15 4.56 -32.01
CA ALA A 115 12.57 3.55 -31.14
C ALA A 115 13.30 3.58 -29.79
N HIS A 116 12.83 4.40 -28.86
CA HIS A 116 13.26 4.31 -27.47
C HIS A 116 12.33 3.35 -26.72
N GLU A 117 12.80 2.12 -26.55
CA GLU A 117 12.25 1.18 -25.58
C GLU A 117 12.65 1.67 -24.19
N HIS A 118 11.74 2.36 -23.51
CA HIS A 118 11.89 2.65 -22.09
C HIS A 118 11.30 1.50 -21.29
N THR A 119 12.15 0.54 -20.90
CA THR A 119 11.83 -0.38 -19.82
C THR A 119 11.87 0.38 -18.50
N HIS A 120 10.72 0.91 -18.09
CA HIS A 120 10.58 1.46 -16.74
C HIS A 120 10.52 0.30 -15.74
N ALA A 121 11.68 -0.10 -15.24
CA ALA A 121 11.79 -0.94 -14.06
C ALA A 121 11.42 -0.09 -12.83
N HIS A 122 10.12 0.07 -12.58
CA HIS A 122 9.64 0.56 -11.31
C HIS A 122 9.86 -0.55 -10.28
N GLY A 123 11.02 -0.52 -9.62
CA GLY A 123 11.31 -1.35 -8.46
C GLY A 123 10.46 -0.90 -7.28
N HIS A 124 9.17 -1.22 -7.31
CA HIS A 124 8.34 -1.11 -6.13
C HIS A 124 8.60 -2.33 -5.25
N THR A 125 9.35 -2.12 -4.17
CA THR A 125 9.49 -3.08 -3.09
C THR A 125 8.22 -3.04 -2.23
N HIS A 126 7.10 -3.52 -2.79
CA HIS A 126 5.94 -3.77 -1.97
C HIS A 126 6.21 -5.04 -1.16
N SER A 127 6.04 -4.96 0.16
CA SER A 127 5.99 -6.14 1.02
C SER A 127 4.74 -6.92 0.65
N HIS A 128 4.88 -7.84 -0.30
CA HIS A 128 3.79 -8.67 -0.78
C HIS A 128 3.50 -9.75 0.26
N ALA A 129 2.54 -9.50 1.15
CA ALA A 129 2.03 -10.55 2.00
C ALA A 129 1.26 -11.58 1.15
N HIS A 130 1.78 -12.80 1.11
CA HIS A 130 1.09 -13.92 0.46
C HIS A 130 -0.12 -14.35 1.27
N TYR A 131 -1.24 -14.58 0.60
CA TYR A 131 -2.47 -15.07 1.22
C TYR A 131 -2.24 -16.32 2.07
N ALA A 132 -1.39 -17.24 1.60
CA ALA A 132 -1.03 -18.45 2.32
C ALA A 132 -0.36 -18.16 3.68
N ALA A 133 0.48 -17.13 3.77
CA ALA A 133 1.14 -16.74 5.01
C ALA A 133 0.13 -16.12 6.00
N ILE A 134 -0.71 -15.19 5.52
CA ILE A 134 -1.77 -14.58 6.34
C ILE A 134 -2.72 -15.65 6.90
N LYS A 135 -3.14 -16.58 6.04
CA LYS A 135 -3.98 -17.71 6.44
C LYS A 135 -3.32 -18.53 7.55
N ALA A 136 -2.05 -18.89 7.38
CA ALA A 136 -1.31 -19.67 8.37
C ALA A 136 -1.18 -18.92 9.71
N ASN A 137 -0.93 -17.60 9.69
CA ASN A 137 -0.86 -16.79 10.90
C ASN A 137 -2.19 -16.78 11.65
N ILE A 138 -3.31 -16.57 10.95
CA ILE A 138 -4.64 -16.59 11.56
C ILE A 138 -4.97 -17.97 12.12
N GLU A 139 -4.71 -19.05 11.38
CA GLU A 139 -4.96 -20.43 11.82
C GLU A 139 -4.18 -20.79 13.08
N ASN A 140 -2.90 -20.38 13.16
CA ASN A 140 -2.00 -20.68 14.26
C ASN A 140 -2.11 -19.72 15.46
N SER A 141 -2.86 -18.61 15.32
CA SER A 141 -3.08 -17.66 16.41
C SER A 141 -3.84 -18.27 17.60
N GLY A 142 -3.79 -17.65 18.77
CA GLY A 142 -4.62 -18.00 19.94
C GLY A 142 -6.01 -17.33 19.92
N LEU A 143 -6.39 -16.67 18.81
CA LEU A 143 -7.68 -16.01 18.67
C LEU A 143 -8.85 -17.00 18.73
N SER A 144 -10.03 -16.51 19.12
CA SER A 144 -11.23 -17.35 19.18
C SER A 144 -11.62 -17.92 17.81
N ASP A 145 -12.22 -19.12 17.80
CA ASP A 145 -12.67 -19.78 16.56
C ASP A 145 -13.62 -18.92 15.72
N ALA A 146 -14.47 -18.12 16.39
CA ALA A 146 -15.39 -17.21 15.72
C ALA A 146 -14.62 -16.10 14.95
N VAL A 147 -13.58 -15.53 15.57
CA VAL A 147 -12.72 -14.51 14.95
C VAL A 147 -11.93 -15.13 13.81
N LYS A 148 -11.24 -16.25 14.04
CA LYS A 148 -10.48 -16.96 12.99
C LYS A 148 -11.35 -17.26 11.77
N LYS A 149 -12.53 -17.82 11.99
CA LYS A 149 -13.46 -18.16 10.91
C LYS A 149 -13.87 -16.93 10.11
N LEU A 150 -14.21 -15.83 10.77
CA LEU A 150 -14.61 -14.60 10.10
C LEU A 150 -13.45 -14.01 9.28
N SER A 151 -12.28 -13.87 9.88
CA SER A 151 -11.09 -13.31 9.22
C SER A 151 -10.69 -14.15 8.00
N LEU A 152 -10.67 -15.48 8.11
CA LEU A 152 -10.36 -16.37 6.99
C LEU A 152 -11.39 -16.24 5.85
N GLN A 153 -12.67 -16.09 6.17
CA GLN A 153 -13.71 -15.87 5.16
C GLN A 153 -13.54 -14.54 4.43
N LEU A 154 -13.15 -13.48 5.13
CA LEU A 154 -12.88 -12.17 4.53
C LEU A 154 -11.68 -12.25 3.59
N PHE A 155 -10.52 -12.74 4.07
CA PHE A 155 -9.33 -12.84 3.23
C PHE A 155 -9.50 -13.80 2.05
N GLU A 156 -10.21 -14.91 2.21
CA GLU A 156 -10.55 -15.81 1.09
C GLU A 156 -11.40 -15.09 0.03
N THR A 157 -12.36 -14.27 0.44
CA THR A 157 -13.21 -13.51 -0.49
C THR A 157 -12.37 -12.51 -1.29
N ILE A 158 -11.43 -11.82 -0.64
CA ILE A 158 -10.51 -10.88 -1.28
C ILE A 158 -9.55 -11.62 -2.22
N ALA A 159 -8.96 -12.72 -1.77
CA ALA A 159 -8.06 -13.54 -2.58
C ALA A 159 -8.74 -14.12 -3.82
N GLN A 160 -10.02 -14.48 -3.74
CA GLN A 160 -10.82 -14.90 -4.90
C GLN A 160 -11.07 -13.76 -5.88
N ALA A 161 -11.23 -12.52 -5.41
CA ALA A 161 -11.37 -11.36 -6.27
C ALA A 161 -10.05 -11.08 -7.01
N GLU A 162 -8.94 -11.02 -6.27
CA GLU A 162 -7.58 -10.82 -6.78
C GLU A 162 -7.19 -11.91 -7.80
N SER A 163 -7.51 -13.17 -7.49
CA SER A 163 -7.28 -14.30 -8.41
C SER A 163 -7.98 -14.14 -9.74
N LYS A 164 -9.21 -13.62 -9.75
CA LYS A 164 -9.95 -13.36 -11.00
C LYS A 164 -9.35 -12.20 -11.80
N ILE A 165 -8.84 -11.18 -11.12
CA ILE A 165 -8.24 -9.99 -11.76
C ILE A 165 -6.89 -10.36 -12.37
N HIS A 166 -6.05 -11.10 -11.65
CA HIS A 166 -4.69 -11.43 -12.04
C HIS A 166 -4.55 -12.75 -12.81
N GLY A 167 -5.58 -13.60 -12.82
CA GLY A 167 -5.57 -14.88 -13.55
C GLY A 167 -4.66 -15.95 -12.95
N ILE A 168 -4.25 -15.80 -11.69
CA ILE A 168 -3.41 -16.76 -10.96
C ILE A 168 -4.23 -17.52 -9.90
N PRO A 169 -3.84 -18.75 -9.51
CA PRO A 169 -4.53 -19.50 -8.47
C PRO A 169 -4.59 -18.76 -7.13
N VAL A 170 -5.69 -18.91 -6.39
CA VAL A 170 -5.87 -18.29 -5.05
C VAL A 170 -4.73 -18.64 -4.09
N SER A 171 -4.17 -19.85 -4.19
CA SER A 171 -3.03 -20.29 -3.37
C SER A 171 -1.76 -19.46 -3.57
N ASP A 172 -1.63 -18.84 -4.75
CA ASP A 172 -0.41 -18.18 -5.20
C ASP A 172 -0.57 -16.66 -5.15
N ILE A 173 -1.71 -16.16 -4.65
CA ILE A 173 -1.99 -14.73 -4.52
C ILE A 173 -1.04 -14.11 -3.50
N ALA A 174 -0.28 -13.14 -4.01
CA ALA A 174 0.25 -12.04 -3.24
C ALA A 174 -0.75 -10.88 -3.36
N PHE A 175 -1.18 -10.32 -2.23
CA PHE A 175 -2.02 -9.13 -2.27
C PHE A 175 -1.20 -7.94 -2.75
N HIS A 176 -1.69 -7.24 -3.77
CA HIS A 176 -1.05 -6.04 -4.30
C HIS A 176 -1.52 -4.77 -3.57
N GLU A 177 -2.77 -4.76 -3.08
CA GLU A 177 -3.38 -3.60 -2.40
C GLU A 177 -3.79 -3.88 -0.95
N VAL A 178 -4.04 -5.15 -0.58
CA VAL A 178 -4.63 -5.56 0.72
C VAL A 178 -3.66 -6.39 1.58
N GLY A 179 -2.38 -6.38 1.22
CA GLY A 179 -1.34 -7.21 1.85
C GLY A 179 -0.63 -6.54 3.03
N ALA A 180 -0.95 -5.29 3.35
CA ALA A 180 -0.30 -4.55 4.42
C ALA A 180 -0.86 -4.96 5.79
N VAL A 181 -0.10 -4.64 6.84
CA VAL A 181 -0.54 -4.81 8.23
C VAL A 181 -1.88 -4.12 8.50
N ASP A 182 -2.18 -3.03 7.80
CA ASP A 182 -3.45 -2.30 7.90
C ASP A 182 -4.69 -3.16 7.63
N SER A 183 -4.55 -4.25 6.87
CA SER A 183 -5.67 -5.16 6.59
C SER A 183 -5.87 -6.22 7.68
N LEU A 184 -4.86 -6.44 8.54
CA LEU A 184 -4.97 -7.31 9.71
C LEU A 184 -5.57 -6.58 10.93
N VAL A 185 -5.38 -5.27 11.00
CA VAL A 185 -5.84 -4.37 12.09
C VAL A 185 -7.31 -3.99 11.88
#